data_AF-A0A7Y2FMT3-F1
#
_entry.id   AF-A0A7Y2FMT3-F1
#
_cell.length_a   1.000
_cell.length_b   1.000
_cell.length_c   1.000
_cell.angle_alpha   90.00
_cell.angle_beta   90.00
_cell.angle_gamma   90.00
#
_symmetry.space_group_name_H-M   'P 1'
#
loop_
_entity.id
_entity.type
_entity.pdbx_description
1 polymer ?
#
loop_
_entity_poly.entity_id
_entity_poly.type
_entity_poly.pdbx_seq_one_letter_code
_entity_poly.pdbx_strand_id
1 'polypeptide(L)'
;LTALFSPEHMRPHGSDEVDVQLDEVNRDYYSGAEVVLDPMVREYLLLEAPMKPLCSDACDGIAFPDHLRAPAEVFGDAAPDSRFAPLLKLKEALTKNEE
;
A
#
# COMPACT_ATOMS: atom_id res chain seq x y z
N LEU A 1 -8.02 -6.33 4.45
CA LEU A 1 -9.20 -6.08 3.60
C LEU A 1 -9.86 -7.42 3.38
N THR A 2 -11.07 -7.61 3.87
CA THR A 2 -11.84 -8.85 3.70
C THR A 2 -13.19 -8.42 3.15
N ALA A 3 -13.45 -8.68 1.86
CA ALA A 3 -14.75 -8.42 1.26
C ALA A 3 -15.79 -9.39 1.83
N LEU A 4 -16.97 -8.88 2.20
CA LEU A 4 -18.10 -9.69 2.66
C LEU A 4 -18.97 -10.04 1.45
N PHE A 5 -19.20 -11.32 1.19
CA PHE A 5 -20.09 -11.77 0.11
C PHE A 5 -21.49 -12.08 0.64
N SER A 6 -22.53 -11.56 -0.01
CA SER A 6 -23.93 -11.82 0.33
C SER A 6 -24.75 -12.23 -0.90
N PRO A 7 -25.81 -13.03 -0.74
CA PRO A 7 -26.68 -13.39 -1.85
C PRO A 7 -27.40 -12.16 -2.43
N GLU A 8 -27.62 -12.14 -3.74
CA GLU A 8 -28.23 -11.02 -4.47
C GLU A 8 -29.63 -10.61 -3.98
N HIS A 9 -30.44 -11.55 -3.47
CA HIS A 9 -31.76 -11.26 -2.90
C HIS A 9 -31.72 -10.48 -1.57
N MET A 10 -30.54 -10.37 -0.94
CA MET A 10 -30.34 -9.52 0.24
C MET A 10 -29.94 -8.10 -0.14
N ARG A 11 -29.73 -7.82 -1.43
CA ARG A 11 -29.35 -6.49 -1.89
C ARG A 11 -30.53 -5.54 -1.69
N PRO A 12 -30.34 -4.40 -1.00
CA PRO A 12 -31.40 -3.42 -0.85
C PRO A 12 -31.80 -2.87 -2.23
N HIS A 13 -33.10 -2.87 -2.52
CA HIS A 13 -33.68 -2.23 -3.69
C HIS A 13 -33.95 -0.75 -3.34
N GLY A 14 -33.13 0.16 -3.86
CA GLY A 14 -33.18 1.58 -3.48
C GLY A 14 -34.50 2.26 -3.84
N SER A 15 -35.15 2.86 -2.85
CA SER A 15 -36.01 4.03 -3.07
C SER A 15 -35.14 5.28 -3.11
N ASP A 16 -35.52 6.26 -3.93
CA ASP A 16 -34.79 7.50 -4.16
C ASP A 16 -34.32 8.17 -2.85
N GLU A 17 -33.06 8.62 -2.84
CA GLU A 17 -32.24 9.14 -1.72
C GLU A 17 -31.42 8.06 -0.96
N VAL A 18 -30.20 7.80 -1.45
CA VAL A 18 -29.28 6.80 -0.87
C VAL A 18 -28.26 7.49 0.04
N ASP A 19 -28.41 7.28 1.35
CA ASP A 19 -27.33 7.44 2.33
C ASP A 19 -26.58 6.10 2.40
N VAL A 20 -25.39 6.03 1.81
CA VAL A 20 -24.61 4.77 1.70
C VAL A 20 -24.11 4.38 3.08
N GLN A 21 -24.58 3.25 3.61
CA GLN A 21 -24.11 2.78 4.92
C GLN A 21 -22.70 2.19 4.81
N LEU A 22 -21.88 2.36 5.85
CA LEU A 22 -20.48 1.91 5.88
C LEU A 22 -20.32 0.39 5.66
N ASP A 23 -21.32 -0.39 6.04
CA ASP A 23 -21.34 -1.85 5.86
C ASP A 23 -21.66 -2.27 4.43
N GLU A 24 -22.31 -1.41 3.63
CA GLU A 24 -22.54 -1.64 2.21
C GLU A 24 -21.26 -1.46 1.38
N VAL A 25 -20.36 -0.57 1.80
CA VAL A 25 -19.12 -0.24 1.07
C VAL A 25 -18.17 -1.44 0.95
N ASN A 26 -18.20 -2.38 1.90
CA ASN A 26 -17.35 -3.56 1.92
C ASN A 26 -18.11 -4.87 1.60
N ARG A 27 -19.31 -4.78 1.01
CA ARG A 27 -20.15 -5.94 0.71
C ARG A 27 -20.38 -6.11 -0.79
N ASP A 28 -19.93 -7.24 -1.30
CA ASP A 28 -20.20 -7.70 -2.67
C ASP A 28 -21.35 -8.71 -2.68
N TYR A 29 -22.03 -8.80 -3.83
CA TYR A 29 -23.18 -9.69 -4.00
C TYR A 29 -22.91 -10.78 -5.05
N TYR A 30 -23.41 -11.99 -4.79
CA TYR A 30 -23.29 -13.14 -5.67
C TYR A 30 -24.65 -13.75 -6.01
N SER A 31 -24.72 -14.48 -7.12
CA SER A 31 -25.96 -15.09 -7.62
C SER A 31 -25.79 -16.60 -7.78
N GLY A 32 -26.79 -17.37 -7.37
CA GLY A 32 -26.75 -18.83 -7.43
C GLY A 32 -25.57 -19.43 -6.66
N ALA A 33 -24.69 -20.12 -7.38
CA ALA A 33 -23.48 -20.76 -6.85
C ALA A 33 -22.17 -20.13 -7.38
N GLU A 34 -22.27 -18.99 -8.07
CA GLU A 34 -21.13 -18.32 -8.70
C GLU A 34 -20.76 -17.05 -7.95
N VAL A 35 -19.48 -16.92 -7.59
CA VAL A 35 -18.92 -15.71 -6.97
C VAL A 35 -18.00 -15.04 -7.98
N VAL A 36 -18.32 -13.78 -8.34
CA VAL A 36 -17.52 -12.99 -9.28
C VAL A 36 -16.38 -12.32 -8.50
N LEU A 37 -15.15 -12.78 -8.70
CA LEU A 37 -13.97 -12.30 -7.98
C LEU A 37 -13.22 -11.18 -8.73
N ASP A 38 -13.54 -10.94 -10.00
CA ASP A 38 -12.86 -9.97 -10.86
C ASP A 38 -12.69 -8.58 -10.23
N PRO A 39 -13.72 -7.98 -9.57
CA PRO A 39 -13.57 -6.67 -8.95
C PRO A 39 -12.54 -6.68 -7.80
N MET A 40 -12.64 -7.69 -6.92
CA MET A 40 -11.73 -7.88 -5.81
C MET A 40 -10.30 -8.12 -6.29
N VAL A 41 -10.10 -9.07 -7.21
CA VAL A 41 -8.79 -9.41 -7.75
C VAL A 41 -8.16 -8.19 -8.44
N ARG A 42 -8.94 -7.44 -9.22
CA ARG A 42 -8.48 -6.21 -9.86
C ARG A 42 -8.00 -5.19 -8.83
N GLU A 43 -8.73 -4.99 -7.73
CA GLU A 43 -8.32 -4.08 -6.67
C GLU A 43 -6.97 -4.49 -6.06
N TYR A 44 -6.80 -5.76 -5.69
CA TYR A 44 -5.53 -6.24 -5.16
C TYR A 44 -4.38 -6.07 -6.15
N LEU A 45 -4.59 -6.38 -7.44
CA LEU A 45 -3.58 -6.17 -8.47
C LEU A 45 -3.18 -4.69 -8.61
N LEU A 46 -4.14 -3.78 -8.48
CA LEU A 46 -3.87 -2.34 -8.51
C LEU A 46 -3.11 -1.86 -7.27
N LEU A 47 -3.41 -2.42 -6.09
CA LEU A 47 -2.73 -2.07 -4.84
C LEU A 47 -1.29 -2.59 -4.77
N GLU A 48 -1.00 -3.72 -5.41
CA GLU A 48 0.36 -4.25 -5.55
C GLU A 48 1.19 -3.45 -6.57
N ALA A 49 0.54 -2.70 -7.47
CA ALA A 49 1.26 -1.86 -8.42
C ALA A 49 1.92 -0.66 -7.70
N PRO A 50 3.18 -0.32 -8.04
CA PRO A 50 3.85 0.81 -7.43
C PRO A 50 3.10 2.11 -7.72
N MET A 51 2.77 2.87 -6.68
CA MET A 51 2.08 4.17 -6.80
C MET A 51 2.83 5.18 -7.68
N LYS A 52 4.14 4.99 -7.85
CA LYS A 52 4.99 5.76 -8.76
C LYS A 52 5.82 4.79 -9.60
N PRO A 53 5.33 4.37 -10.78
CA PRO A 53 6.10 3.49 -11.64
C PRO A 53 7.38 4.19 -12.08
N LEU A 54 8.47 3.44 -12.14
CA LEU A 54 9.71 3.91 -12.71
C LEU A 54 9.59 4.02 -14.24
N CYS A 55 10.44 4.85 -14.84
CA CYS A 55 10.47 5.01 -16.29
C CYS A 55 10.95 3.74 -17.03
N SER A 56 11.73 2.92 -16.33
CA SER A 56 12.23 1.60 -16.74
C SER A 56 12.82 0.89 -15.51
N ASP A 57 13.12 -0.41 -15.62
CA ASP A 57 13.73 -1.20 -14.53
C ASP A 57 15.13 -0.70 -14.12
N ALA A 58 15.82 -0.01 -15.04
CA ALA A 58 17.14 0.59 -14.81
C ALA A 58 17.07 2.07 -14.40
N CYS A 59 15.87 2.62 -14.18
CA CYS A 59 15.66 4.02 -13.85
C CYS A 59 15.95 4.25 -12.35
N ASP A 60 16.88 5.17 -12.03
CA ASP A 60 17.21 5.53 -10.64
C ASP A 60 16.05 6.21 -9.87
N GLY A 61 14.95 6.49 -10.57
CA GLY A 61 13.74 7.11 -10.02
C GLY A 61 13.80 8.63 -9.94
N ILE A 62 12.94 9.19 -9.10
CA ILE A 62 12.86 10.65 -8.93
C ILE A 62 14.02 11.09 -8.03
N ALA A 63 15.01 11.74 -8.63
CA ALA A 63 16.11 12.32 -7.89
C ALA A 63 15.59 13.36 -6.87
N PHE A 64 16.08 13.28 -5.64
CA PHE A 64 15.73 14.24 -4.61
C PHE A 64 16.53 15.53 -4.82
N PRO A 65 15.89 16.67 -5.11
CA PRO A 65 16.59 17.93 -5.36
C PRO A 65 17.45 18.34 -4.16
N ASP A 66 18.65 18.84 -4.43
CA ASP A 66 19.61 19.18 -3.37
C ASP A 66 19.09 20.27 -2.42
N HIS A 67 18.28 21.20 -2.91
CA HIS A 67 17.68 22.25 -2.09
C HIS A 67 16.56 21.77 -1.14
N LEU A 68 16.03 20.55 -1.35
CA LEU A 68 15.11 19.92 -0.39
C LEU A 68 15.86 19.07 0.63
N ARG A 69 17.14 18.76 0.41
CA ARG A 69 17.96 18.03 1.39
C ARG A 69 18.18 18.92 2.59
N ALA A 70 18.15 18.31 3.77
CA ALA A 70 18.47 18.98 5.01
C ALA A 70 19.88 19.59 4.92
N PRO A 71 20.07 20.89 5.19
CA PRO A 71 21.39 21.52 5.19
C PRO A 71 22.30 20.85 6.21
N ALA A 72 23.48 20.41 5.76
CA ALA A 72 24.45 19.73 6.61
C ALA A 72 24.94 20.63 7.75
N GLU A 73 24.93 21.95 7.61
CA GLU A 73 25.33 22.86 8.69
C GLU A 73 24.32 22.91 9.85
N VAL A 74 23.05 22.60 9.59
CA VAL A 74 21.95 22.69 10.57
C VAL A 74 21.64 21.32 11.17
N PHE A 75 21.65 20.28 10.34
CA PHE A 75 21.28 18.93 10.73
C PHE A 75 22.47 17.99 10.93
N GLY A 76 23.69 18.44 10.57
CA GLY A 76 24.93 17.67 10.66
C GLY A 76 24.97 16.45 9.74
N ASP A 77 26.16 15.87 9.57
CA ASP A 77 26.28 14.42 9.35
C ASP A 77 25.97 13.74 10.70
N ALA A 78 24.72 13.84 11.15
CA ALA A 78 24.36 13.43 12.49
C ALA A 78 24.72 11.94 12.68
N ALA A 79 25.49 11.66 13.73
CA ALA A 79 25.64 10.30 14.23
C ALA A 79 24.24 9.68 14.34
N PRO A 80 24.03 8.44 13.86
CA PRO A 80 22.73 7.79 13.91
C PRO A 80 22.12 7.95 15.30
N ASP A 81 20.86 8.39 15.38
CA ASP A 81 20.14 8.54 16.64
C ASP A 81 20.37 7.28 17.49
N SER A 82 20.68 7.45 18.78
CA SER A 82 21.05 6.36 19.68
C SER A 82 19.98 5.27 19.74
N ARG A 83 18.72 5.61 19.45
CA ARG A 83 17.60 4.67 19.32
C ARG A 83 17.79 3.67 18.16
N PHE A 84 18.54 4.02 17.13
CA PHE A 84 18.84 3.17 15.98
C PHE A 84 20.12 2.33 16.14
N ALA A 85 20.81 2.41 17.28
CA ALA A 85 21.99 1.58 17.56
C ALA A 85 21.78 0.06 17.36
N PRO A 86 20.61 -0.54 17.68
CA PRO A 86 20.37 -1.96 17.37
C PRO A 86 20.36 -2.28 15.88
N LEU A 87 19.93 -1.34 15.03
CA LEU A 87 19.85 -1.54 13.58
C LEU A 87 21.23 -1.51 12.92
N LEU A 88 22.19 -0.76 13.48
CA LEU A 88 23.58 -0.79 13.03
C LEU A 88 24.18 -2.19 13.17
N LYS A 89 23.92 -2.87 14.30
CA LYS A 89 24.36 -4.26 14.51
C LYS A 89 23.74 -5.23 13.51
N LEU A 90 22.48 -4.99 13.14
CA LEU A 90 21.79 -5.80 12.14
C LEU A 90 22.38 -5.57 10.73
N LYS A 91 22.67 -4.31 10.37
CA LYS A 91 23.32 -3.95 9.11
C LYS A 91 24.67 -4.68 8.98
N GLU A 92 25.51 -4.62 10.01
CA GLU A 92 26.81 -5.29 10.03
C GLU A 92 26.69 -6.82 9.86
N ALA A 93 25.69 -7.44 10.50
CA ALA A 93 25.44 -8.87 10.38
C ALA A 93 24.95 -9.28 8.98
N LEU A 94 24.13 -8.46 8.34
CA LEU A 94 23.64 -8.71 6.97
C LEU A 94 24.77 -8.58 5.96
N THR A 95 25.58 -7.53 6.04
CA THR A 95 26.71 -7.33 5.11
C THR A 95 27.80 -8.40 5.24
N LYS A 96 27.96 -9.00 6.43
CA LYS A 96 28.92 -10.09 6.65
C LYS A 96 28.44 -11.44 6.08
N ASN A 97 27.15 -11.60 5.83
CA ASN A 97 26.60 -12.83 5.23
C ASN A 97 26.54 -12.76 3.70
N GLU A 98 26.89 -11.62 3.10
CA GLU A 98 26.95 -11.41 1.64
C GLU A 98 28.38 -11.60 1.07
N GLU A 99 29.40 -11.77 1.93
CA GLU A 99 30.77 -12.19 1.58
C GLU A 99 30.97 -13.70 1.81
#